data_AF-A0A257EUB1-F1
#
_entry.id   AF-A0A257EUB1-F1
#
_cell.length_a   1.000
_cell.length_b   1.000
_cell.length_c   1.000
_cell.angle_alpha   90.00
_cell.angle_beta   90.00
_cell.angle_gamma   90.00
#
_symmetry.space_group_name_H-M   'P 1'
#
loop_
_entity.id
_entity.type
_entity.pdbx_description
1 polymer ?
#
loop_
_entity_poly.entity_id
_entity_poly.type
_entity_poly.pdbx_seq_one_letter_code
_entity_poly.pdbx_strand_id
1 'polypeptide(L)'
;MTDKARTLSLMALKQKARIAETLTEVGKLARQKAEAEAMTERLDAMLAQRREGATGPRLATDLMAERRLTGQLLTEAERQKERWATLAADLVRHQSELSQQEHRLQTLGDKAQAARVEAAQEKQARIDAAQPPRKR
;
A
#
# COMPACT_ATOMS: atom_id res chain seq x y z
N MET A 1 -4.06 32.98 -14.60
CA MET A 1 -4.10 32.13 -13.39
C MET A 1 -3.27 32.80 -12.31
N THR A 2 -3.76 32.86 -11.08
CA THR A 2 -3.01 33.40 -9.94
C THR A 2 -1.86 32.47 -9.54
N ASP A 3 -0.76 33.06 -9.07
CA ASP A 3 0.46 32.32 -8.69
C ASP A 3 0.18 31.24 -7.62
N LYS A 4 -0.69 31.57 -6.65
CA LYS A 4 -1.19 30.66 -5.60
C LYS A 4 -1.90 29.41 -6.15
N ALA A 5 -2.77 29.55 -7.15
CA ALA A 5 -3.47 28.41 -7.73
C ALA A 5 -2.51 27.49 -8.50
N ARG A 6 -1.48 28.07 -9.14
CA ARG A 6 -0.44 27.33 -9.87
C ARG A 6 0.45 26.54 -8.91
N THR A 7 0.92 27.15 -7.82
CA THR A 7 1.76 26.47 -6.82
C THR A 7 1.01 25.31 -6.16
N LEU A 8 -0.25 25.49 -5.77
CA LEU A 8 -1.08 24.41 -5.21
C LEU A 8 -1.28 23.26 -6.20
N SER A 9 -1.50 23.58 -7.48
CA SER A 9 -1.62 22.56 -8.54
C SER A 9 -0.32 21.77 -8.73
N LEU A 10 0.84 22.42 -8.66
CA LEU A 10 2.15 21.75 -8.73
C LEU A 10 2.40 20.86 -7.50
N MET A 11 2.01 21.32 -6.30
CA MET A 11 2.07 20.51 -5.09
C MET A 11 1.17 19.27 -5.19
N ALA A 12 -0.03 19.41 -5.74
CA ALA A 12 -0.94 18.28 -6.00
C ALA A 12 -0.31 17.28 -6.99
N LEU A 13 0.34 17.76 -8.05
CA LEU A 13 1.04 16.89 -9.00
C LEU A 13 2.18 16.12 -8.34
N LYS A 14 3.00 16.79 -7.51
CA LYS A 14 4.07 16.16 -6.74
C LYS A 14 3.51 15.12 -5.75
N GLN A 15 2.39 15.43 -5.10
CA GLN A 15 1.73 14.50 -4.19
C GLN A 15 1.20 13.27 -4.92
N LYS A 16 0.64 13.43 -6.12
CA LYS A 16 0.19 12.32 -6.97
C LYS A 16 1.34 11.38 -7.36
N ALA A 17 2.52 11.92 -7.67
CA ALA A 17 3.71 11.11 -7.94
C ALA A 17 4.11 10.27 -6.72
N ARG A 18 4.12 10.86 -5.52
CA ARG A 18 4.40 10.15 -4.26
C ARG A 18 3.39 9.04 -3.94
N ILE A 19 2.11 9.28 -4.24
CA ILE A 19 1.07 8.25 -4.14
C ILE A 19 1.36 7.08 -5.07
N ALA A 20 1.76 7.34 -6.33
CA ALA A 20 2.10 6.29 -7.28
C ALA A 20 3.28 5.44 -6.80
N GLU A 21 4.33 6.05 -6.26
CA GLU A 21 5.45 5.33 -5.63
C GLU A 21 4.95 4.43 -4.48
N THR A 22 4.14 4.97 -3.57
CA THR A 22 3.57 4.22 -2.44
C THR A 22 2.71 3.04 -2.91
N LEU A 23 1.90 3.22 -3.96
CA LEU A 23 1.11 2.14 -4.57
C LEU A 23 1.97 1.02 -5.15
N THR A 24 3.11 1.35 -5.76
CA THR A 24 4.02 0.31 -6.27
C THR A 24 4.63 -0.51 -5.12
N GLU A 25 4.97 0.12 -3.99
CA GLU A 25 5.48 -0.57 -2.82
C GLU A 25 4.40 -1.45 -2.16
N VAL A 26 3.17 -0.95 -2.02
CA VAL A 26 2.03 -1.77 -1.56
C VAL A 26 1.84 -2.99 -2.45
N GLY A 27 1.93 -2.82 -3.78
CA GLY A 27 1.83 -3.92 -4.73
C GLY A 27 2.94 -4.97 -4.57
N LYS A 28 4.18 -4.54 -4.31
CA LYS A 28 5.31 -5.45 -4.03
C LYS A 28 5.09 -6.22 -2.72
N LEU A 29 4.73 -5.51 -1.64
CA LEU A 29 4.48 -6.12 -0.34
C LEU A 29 3.30 -7.11 -0.39
N ALA A 30 2.24 -6.79 -1.11
CA ALA A 30 1.10 -7.68 -1.29
C ALA A 30 1.49 -8.99 -1.99
N ARG A 31 2.34 -8.91 -3.03
CA ARG A 31 2.87 -10.11 -3.71
C ARG A 31 3.76 -10.93 -2.78
N GLN A 32 4.69 -10.29 -2.09
CA GLN A 32 5.57 -10.97 -1.13
C GLN A 32 4.80 -11.64 0.00
N LYS A 33 3.73 -11.00 0.50
CA LYS A 33 2.84 -11.58 1.49
C LYS A 33 2.15 -12.84 0.95
N ALA A 34 1.56 -12.75 -0.25
CA ALA A 34 0.89 -13.87 -0.89
C ALA A 34 1.84 -15.05 -1.18
N GLU A 35 3.10 -14.76 -1.57
CA GLU A 35 4.14 -15.77 -1.74
C GLU A 35 4.50 -16.47 -0.43
N ALA A 36 4.65 -15.69 0.66
CA ALA A 36 4.90 -16.25 1.99
C ALA A 36 3.74 -17.12 2.46
N GLU A 37 2.50 -16.68 2.23
CA GLU A 37 1.27 -17.42 2.55
C GLU A 37 1.20 -18.76 1.80
N ALA A 38 1.37 -18.73 0.48
CA ALA A 38 1.39 -19.94 -0.35
C ALA A 38 2.51 -20.91 0.07
N MET A 39 3.67 -20.40 0.50
CA MET A 39 4.75 -21.23 1.01
C MET A 39 4.38 -21.88 2.35
N THR A 40 3.73 -21.14 3.27
CA THR A 40 3.26 -21.73 4.53
C THR A 40 2.23 -22.84 4.30
N GLU A 41 1.26 -22.62 3.41
CA GLU A 41 0.26 -23.63 3.05
C GLU A 41 0.90 -24.88 2.44
N ARG A 42 1.90 -24.69 1.56
CA ARG A 42 2.64 -25.79 0.96
C ARG A 42 3.42 -26.60 1.99
N LEU A 43 4.08 -25.93 2.95
CA LEU A 43 4.81 -26.59 4.03
C LEU A 43 3.86 -27.34 4.97
N ASP A 44 2.73 -26.75 5.32
CA ASP A 44 1.71 -27.38 6.16
C ASP A 44 1.10 -28.61 5.44
N ALA A 45 0.88 -28.55 4.12
CA ALA A 45 0.45 -29.70 3.32
C ALA A 45 1.51 -30.82 3.27
N MET A 46 2.79 -30.49 3.10
CA MET A 46 3.88 -31.47 3.16
C MET A 46 3.97 -32.16 4.53
N LEU A 47 3.76 -31.40 5.61
CA LEU A 47 3.72 -31.94 6.96
C LEU A 47 2.51 -32.86 7.19
N ALA A 48 1.33 -32.50 6.65
CA ALA A 48 0.14 -33.34 6.71
C ALA A 48 0.34 -34.66 5.96
N GLN A 49 0.85 -34.61 4.72
CA GLN A 49 1.14 -35.81 3.92
C GLN A 49 2.12 -36.76 4.64
N ARG A 50 3.12 -36.21 5.34
CA ARG A 50 4.08 -37.00 6.13
C ARG A 50 3.47 -37.66 7.35
N ARG A 51 2.42 -37.09 7.96
CA ARG A 51 1.69 -37.71 9.07
C ARG A 51 0.87 -38.92 8.60
N GLU A 52 0.35 -38.87 7.37
CA GLU A 52 -0.52 -39.91 6.82
C GLU A 52 0.26 -41.07 6.15
N GLY A 53 1.45 -40.82 5.60
CA GLY A 53 2.18 -41.75 4.72
C GLY A 53 3.00 -42.86 5.38
N ALA A 54 2.95 -43.06 6.70
CA ALA A 54 3.83 -44.01 7.40
C ALA A 54 3.11 -45.30 7.80
N THR A 55 2.93 -46.23 6.85
CA THR A 55 2.41 -47.58 7.15
C THR A 55 3.35 -48.66 6.59
N GLY A 56 4.20 -49.24 7.45
CA GLY A 56 5.07 -50.37 7.11
C GLY A 56 6.34 -50.46 7.99
N PRO A 57 7.03 -51.62 8.04
CA PRO A 57 8.30 -51.77 8.75
C PRO A 57 9.39 -50.90 8.10
N ARG A 58 10.15 -50.17 8.93
CA ARG A 58 11.13 -49.16 8.50
C ARG A 58 12.45 -49.30 9.25
N LEU A 59 13.55 -48.97 8.59
CA LEU A 59 14.86 -48.94 9.22
C LEU A 59 14.98 -47.74 10.16
N ALA A 60 15.73 -47.89 11.25
CA ALA A 60 15.94 -46.82 12.23
C ALA A 60 16.59 -45.56 11.62
N THR A 61 17.46 -45.75 10.62
CA THR A 61 18.09 -44.66 9.85
C THR A 61 17.07 -43.82 9.09
N ASP A 62 16.06 -44.46 8.51
CA ASP A 62 15.00 -43.77 7.75
C ASP A 62 14.13 -42.94 8.69
N LEU A 63 13.80 -43.48 9.86
CA LEU A 63 13.05 -42.76 10.90
C LEU A 63 13.81 -41.53 11.42
N MET A 64 15.13 -41.62 11.59
CA MET A 64 15.94 -40.46 12.00
C MET A 64 16.03 -39.39 10.92
N ALA A 65 16.22 -39.79 9.66
CA ALA A 65 16.25 -38.86 8.53
C ALA A 65 14.91 -38.13 8.37
N GLU A 66 13.79 -38.84 8.51
CA GLU A 66 12.45 -38.25 8.45
C GLU A 66 12.18 -37.28 9.60
N ARG A 67 12.57 -37.62 10.83
CA ARG A 67 12.44 -36.72 11.98
C ARG A 67 13.24 -35.44 11.77
N ARG A 68 14.48 -35.55 11.29
CA ARG A 68 15.33 -34.38 10.99
C ARG A 68 14.66 -33.48 9.95
N LEU A 69 14.18 -34.06 8.86
CA LEU A 69 13.55 -33.30 7.79
C LEU A 69 12.20 -32.70 8.21
N THR A 70 11.42 -33.40 9.03
CA THR A 70 10.19 -32.87 9.62
C THR A 70 10.48 -31.67 10.52
N GLY A 71 11.56 -31.74 11.32
CA GLY A 71 12.03 -30.60 12.11
C GLY A 71 12.42 -29.40 11.26
N GLN A 72 13.14 -29.62 10.15
CA GLN A 72 13.49 -28.56 9.20
C GLN A 72 12.26 -27.90 8.57
N LEU A 73 11.25 -28.70 8.18
CA LEU A 73 10.01 -28.20 7.62
C LEU A 73 9.22 -27.36 8.63
N LEU A 74 9.19 -27.77 9.91
CA LEU A 74 8.53 -27.01 10.98
C LEU A 74 9.24 -25.67 11.23
N THR A 75 10.57 -25.67 11.34
CA THR A 75 11.35 -24.42 11.51
C THR A 75 11.13 -23.47 10.34
N GLU A 76 11.09 -23.99 9.11
CA GLU A 76 10.86 -23.14 7.94
C GLU A 76 9.42 -22.62 7.89
N ALA A 77 8.42 -23.44 8.28
CA ALA A 77 7.03 -22.99 8.35
C ALA A 77 6.85 -21.87 9.38
N GLU A 78 7.49 -21.95 10.54
CA GLU A 78 7.50 -20.89 11.55
C GLU A 78 8.10 -19.59 11.00
N ARG A 79 9.27 -19.68 10.34
CA ARG A 79 9.91 -18.51 9.70
C ARG A 79 9.03 -17.85 8.65
N GLN A 80 8.36 -18.64 7.82
CA GLN A 80 7.46 -18.09 6.80
C GLN A 80 6.20 -17.46 7.43
N LYS A 81 5.69 -18.02 8.55
CA LYS A 81 4.59 -17.42 9.32
C LYS A 81 4.98 -16.08 9.94
N GLU A 82 6.17 -15.98 10.55
CA GLU A 82 6.70 -14.71 11.08
C GLU A 82 6.91 -13.67 9.97
N ARG A 83 7.46 -14.10 8.83
CA ARG A 83 7.64 -13.24 7.66
C ARG A 83 6.30 -12.74 7.13
N TRP A 84 5.29 -13.61 7.02
CA TRP A 84 3.95 -13.23 6.61
C TRP A 84 3.33 -12.21 7.56
N ALA A 85 3.44 -12.42 8.88
CA ALA A 85 2.91 -11.50 9.88
C ALA A 85 3.57 -10.11 9.79
N THR A 86 4.89 -10.08 9.58
CA THR A 86 5.65 -8.84 9.37
C THR A 86 5.19 -8.12 8.12
N LEU A 87 5.09 -8.82 6.98
CA LEU A 87 4.62 -8.24 5.71
C LEU A 87 3.17 -7.76 5.81
N ALA A 88 2.31 -8.46 6.54
CA ALA A 88 0.93 -8.04 6.78
C ALA A 88 0.86 -6.73 7.59
N ALA A 89 1.66 -6.60 8.64
CA ALA A 89 1.74 -5.37 9.43
C ALA A 89 2.28 -4.19 8.60
N ASP A 90 3.32 -4.42 7.80
CA ASP A 90 3.89 -3.41 6.91
C ASP A 90 2.87 -2.94 5.84
N LEU A 91 2.10 -3.87 5.28
CA LEU A 91 1.05 -3.57 4.31
C LEU A 91 -0.03 -2.68 4.92
N VAL A 92 -0.47 -2.95 6.15
CA VAL A 92 -1.43 -2.10 6.87
C VAL A 92 -0.85 -0.69 7.10
N ARG A 93 0.43 -0.60 7.51
CA ARG A 93 1.10 0.69 7.67
C ARG A 93 1.11 1.49 6.36
N HIS A 94 1.52 0.88 5.26
CA HIS A 94 1.56 1.58 3.96
C HIS A 94 0.17 1.93 3.41
N GLN A 95 -0.87 1.12 3.67
CA GLN A 95 -2.25 1.48 3.35
C GLN A 95 -2.71 2.70 4.16
N SER A 96 -2.35 2.78 5.44
CA SER A 96 -2.65 3.95 6.25
C SER A 96 -1.94 5.21 5.74
N GLU A 97 -0.66 5.11 5.36
CA GLU A 97 0.09 6.20 4.75
C GLU A 97 -0.52 6.64 3.42
N LEU A 98 -0.93 5.69 2.59
CA LEU A 98 -1.60 5.96 1.32
C LEU A 98 -2.88 6.77 1.54
N SER A 99 -3.73 6.36 2.49
CA SER A 99 -4.97 7.08 2.79
C SER A 99 -4.72 8.54 3.22
N GLN A 100 -3.68 8.79 4.03
CA GLN A 100 -3.29 10.13 4.44
C GLN A 100 -2.78 10.95 3.25
N GLN A 101 -2.01 10.31 2.36
CA GLN A 101 -1.51 10.94 1.15
C GLN A 101 -2.62 11.30 0.17
N GLU A 102 -3.62 10.44 0.00
CA GLU A 102 -4.81 10.67 -0.83
C GLU A 102 -5.65 11.82 -0.28
N HIS A 103 -5.90 11.84 1.03
CA HIS A 103 -6.61 12.94 1.68
C HIS A 103 -5.88 14.29 1.48
N ARG A 104 -4.54 14.28 1.58
CA ARG A 104 -3.72 15.46 1.30
C ARG A 104 -3.83 15.91 -0.16
N LEU A 105 -3.84 14.98 -1.11
CA LEU A 105 -4.02 15.28 -2.53
C LEU A 105 -5.37 15.97 -2.78
N GLN A 106 -6.44 15.41 -2.22
CA GLN A 106 -7.79 15.99 -2.30
C GLN A 106 -7.80 17.42 -1.75
N THR A 107 -7.27 17.60 -0.55
CA THR A 107 -7.19 18.93 0.10
C THR A 107 -6.42 19.95 -0.74
N LEU A 108 -5.32 19.54 -1.40
CA LEU A 108 -4.57 20.43 -2.29
C LEU A 108 -5.37 20.79 -3.55
N GLY A 109 -6.12 19.83 -4.10
CA GLY A 109 -7.05 20.05 -5.22
C GLY A 109 -8.15 21.06 -4.86
N ASP A 110 -8.80 20.87 -3.72
CA ASP A 110 -9.87 21.74 -3.23
C ASP A 110 -9.35 23.18 -3.01
N LYS A 111 -8.18 23.32 -2.38
CA LYS A 111 -7.52 24.63 -2.20
C LYS A 111 -7.14 25.28 -3.51
N ALA A 112 -6.63 24.50 -4.48
CA ALA A 112 -6.30 25.03 -5.80
C ALA A 112 -7.56 25.53 -6.52
N GLN A 113 -8.67 24.82 -6.40
CA GLN A 113 -9.94 25.21 -6.99
C GLN A 113 -10.52 26.46 -6.31
N ALA A 114 -10.52 26.51 -4.98
CA ALA A 114 -10.93 27.70 -4.23
C ALA A 114 -10.12 28.94 -4.65
N ALA A 115 -8.80 28.81 -4.76
CA ALA A 115 -7.93 29.91 -5.19
C ALA A 115 -8.21 30.39 -6.63
N ARG A 116 -8.70 29.52 -7.52
CA ARG A 116 -9.15 29.91 -8.87
C ARG A 116 -10.45 30.68 -8.84
N VAL A 117 -11.39 30.26 -8.00
CA VAL A 117 -12.68 30.93 -7.82
C VAL A 117 -12.49 32.32 -7.20
N GLU A 118 -11.69 32.41 -6.12
CA GLU A 118 -11.30 33.68 -5.49
C GLU A 118 -10.70 34.64 -6.53
N ALA A 119 -9.74 34.17 -7.32
CA ALA A 119 -9.10 34.98 -8.36
C ALA A 119 -10.07 35.46 -9.43
N ALA A 120 -11.05 34.65 -9.81
CA ALA A 120 -12.08 35.02 -10.78
C ALA A 120 -13.03 36.08 -10.19
N GLN A 121 -13.44 35.92 -8.93
CA GLN A 121 -14.27 36.88 -8.22
C GLN A 121 -13.56 38.22 -8.03
N GLU A 122 -12.29 38.23 -7.64
CA GLU A 122 -11.48 39.46 -7.56
C GLU A 122 -11.36 40.16 -8.90
N LYS A 123 -11.14 39.40 -9.98
CA LYS A 123 -11.08 39.96 -11.33
C LYS A 123 -12.43 40.58 -11.72
N GLN A 124 -13.53 39.92 -11.43
CA GLN A 124 -14.87 40.44 -11.71
C GLN A 124 -15.15 41.71 -10.90
N ALA A 125 -14.85 41.71 -9.59
CA ALA A 125 -15.02 42.87 -8.74
C ALA A 125 -14.20 44.09 -9.21
N ARG A 126 -12.98 43.86 -9.72
CA ARG A 126 -12.17 44.93 -10.34
C ARG A 126 -12.80 45.48 -11.61
N ILE A 127 -13.38 44.63 -12.45
CA ILE A 127 -14.08 45.03 -13.67
C ILE A 127 -15.33 45.85 -13.30
N ASP A 128 -16.12 45.38 -12.35
CA ASP A 128 -17.34 46.04 -11.90
C ASP A 128 -17.04 47.40 -11.25
N ALA A 129 -15.97 47.49 -10.44
CA ALA A 129 -15.53 48.75 -9.83
C ALA A 129 -14.96 49.76 -10.85
N ALA A 130 -14.41 49.28 -11.97
CA ALA A 130 -13.90 50.13 -13.04
C ALA A 130 -14.99 50.63 -14.00
N GLN A 131 -16.23 50.10 -13.91
CA GLN A 131 -17.34 50.62 -14.71
C GLN A 131 -17.85 51.94 -14.14
N PRO A 132 -17.98 53.01 -14.96
CA PRO A 132 -18.60 54.25 -14.51
C PRO A 132 -20.06 54.00 -14.11
N PRO A 133 -20.60 54.76 -13.13
CA PRO A 133 -21.96 54.56 -12.65
C PRO A 133 -22.93 54.67 -13.83
N ARG A 134 -23.72 53.61 -14.06
CA ARG A 134 -24.76 53.61 -15.08
C ARG A 134 -25.75 54.73 -14.74
N LYS A 135 -25.73 55.82 -15.52
CA LYS A 135 -26.70 56.91 -15.43
C LYS A 135 -28.09 56.32 -15.67
N ARG A 136 -28.97 56.46 -14.67
CA ARG A 136 -30.42 56.27 -14.82
C ARG A 136 -31.02 57.47 -15.52
#